data_AF-A0A972JYB9-F1
#
_entry.id   AF-A0A972JYB9-F1
#
_cell.length_a   1.000
_cell.length_b   1.000
_cell.length_c   1.000
_cell.angle_alpha   90.00
_cell.angle_beta   90.00
_cell.angle_gamma   90.00
#
_symmetry.space_group_name_H-M   'P 1'
#
loop_
_entity.id
_entity.type
_entity.pdbx_description
1 polymer ?
#
loop_
_entity_poly.entity_id
_entity_poly.type
_entity_poly.pdbx_seq_one_letter_code
_entity_poly.pdbx_strand_id
1 'polypeptide(L)'
;MAISLIVTGVVWRWLMNPAAGDRTSGLNLLFDSVGLDFLINQWHTTPTWGMAFIAIPAIWQMSGYTMALYLGGLSSIPIELREAARVDGASEFQIYRHIILPLLRPITLSALIVLGHISLKVFDLIIAIAGRQVALDVPAIYMWSTSFDGLFFSRGAAISIFLLLSVAVLIIPYLYYNLRQETEV
;
A
#
# COMPACT_ATOMS: atom_id res chain seq x y z
N MET A 1 0.22 2.57 12.95
CA MET A 1 1.55 2.26 12.40
C MET A 1 2.51 2.00 13.56
N ALA A 2 2.48 0.81 14.17
CA ALA A 2 3.30 0.51 15.34
C ALA A 2 4.73 0.08 14.99
N ILE A 3 4.97 -0.28 13.72
CA ILE A 3 6.24 -0.84 13.22
C ILE A 3 6.66 -0.03 11.98
N SER A 4 7.98 0.23 11.84
CA SER A 4 8.54 0.96 10.69
C SER A 4 8.56 0.11 9.42
N LEU A 5 8.51 0.75 8.24
CA LEU A 5 8.56 0.07 6.94
C LEU A 5 9.83 -0.76 6.74
N ILE A 6 10.96 -0.32 7.31
CA ILE A 6 12.23 -1.06 7.26
C ILE A 6 12.10 -2.39 8.01
N VAL A 7 11.55 -2.37 9.24
CA VAL A 7 11.38 -3.59 10.04
C VAL A 7 10.43 -4.55 9.33
N THR A 8 9.31 -4.05 8.81
CA THR A 8 8.40 -4.85 7.97
C THR A 8 9.16 -5.46 6.79
N GLY A 9 9.92 -4.66 6.04
CA GLY A 9 10.67 -5.13 4.88
C GLY A 9 11.70 -6.21 5.22
N VAL A 10 12.40 -6.09 6.35
CA VAL A 10 13.36 -7.13 6.80
C VAL A 10 12.66 -8.44 7.11
N VAL A 11 11.50 -8.41 7.78
CA VAL A 11 10.70 -9.62 8.06
C VAL A 11 10.23 -10.26 6.75
N TRP A 12 9.68 -9.45 5.84
CA TRP A 12 9.17 -9.94 4.57
C TRP A 12 10.28 -10.41 3.62
N ARG A 13 11.51 -9.86 3.71
CA ARG A 13 12.68 -10.40 3.01
C ARG A 13 12.96 -11.84 3.40
N TRP A 14 12.88 -12.16 4.68
CA TRP A 14 13.09 -13.52 5.18
C TRP A 14 11.94 -14.45 4.76
N LEU A 15 10.69 -13.97 4.89
CA LEU A 15 9.51 -14.73 4.47
C LEU A 15 9.51 -15.04 2.97
N MET A 16 9.90 -14.07 2.14
CA MET A 16 9.89 -14.14 0.68
C MET A 16 11.28 -14.41 0.11
N ASN A 17 12.05 -15.28 0.77
CA ASN A 17 13.39 -15.65 0.29
C ASN A 17 13.27 -16.55 -0.96
N PRO A 18 13.82 -16.14 -2.12
CA PRO A 18 13.72 -16.92 -3.36
C PRO A 18 14.67 -18.13 -3.43
N ALA A 19 15.45 -18.39 -2.39
CA ALA A 19 16.34 -19.55 -2.33
C ALA A 19 15.57 -20.86 -2.51
N ALA A 20 16.16 -21.79 -3.27
CA ALA A 20 15.61 -23.10 -3.60
C ALA A 20 16.58 -24.25 -3.23
N GLY A 21 16.08 -25.49 -3.25
CA GLY A 21 16.85 -26.69 -2.87
C GLY A 21 17.16 -26.71 -1.38
N ASP A 22 18.38 -27.12 -1.01
CA ASP A 22 18.82 -27.24 0.39
C ASP A 22 18.85 -25.90 1.16
N ARG A 23 18.66 -24.78 0.46
CA ARG A 23 18.68 -23.42 1.03
C ARG A 23 17.27 -22.80 1.14
N THR A 24 16.23 -23.58 0.87
CA THR A 24 14.84 -23.12 0.93
C THR A 24 14.49 -22.64 2.34
N SER A 25 13.86 -21.47 2.44
CA SER A 25 13.49 -20.85 3.72
C SER A 25 12.22 -20.00 3.57
N GLY A 26 11.72 -19.47 4.69
CA GLY A 26 10.52 -18.65 4.70
C GLY A 26 9.27 -19.41 4.22
N LEU A 27 8.45 -18.76 3.42
CA LEU A 27 7.20 -19.33 2.88
C LEU A 27 7.44 -20.50 1.93
N ASN A 28 8.53 -20.47 1.14
CA ASN A 28 8.85 -21.58 0.23
C ASN A 28 9.13 -22.88 1.00
N LEU A 29 9.77 -22.80 2.17
CA LEU A 29 10.02 -23.99 3.01
C LEU A 29 8.72 -24.55 3.59
N LEU A 30 7.79 -23.67 3.96
CA LEU A 30 6.47 -24.09 4.41
C LEU A 30 5.71 -24.81 3.29
N PHE A 31 5.76 -24.29 2.07
CA PHE A 31 5.12 -24.94 0.92
C PHE A 31 5.73 -26.30 0.60
N ASP A 32 7.06 -26.39 0.56
CA ASP A 32 7.80 -27.65 0.38
C ASP A 32 7.43 -28.69 1.45
N SER A 33 7.39 -28.28 2.73
CA SER A 33 7.08 -29.17 3.84
C SER A 33 5.65 -29.74 3.85
N VAL A 34 4.70 -29.02 3.22
CA VAL A 34 3.28 -29.41 3.14
C VAL A 34 2.95 -30.04 1.78
N GLY A 35 3.94 -30.17 0.88
CA GLY A 35 3.77 -30.73 -0.47
C GLY A 35 3.03 -29.80 -1.44
N LEU A 36 3.11 -28.48 -1.23
CA LEU A 36 2.52 -27.44 -2.07
C LEU A 36 3.56 -26.85 -3.04
N ASP A 37 4.36 -27.70 -3.68
CA ASP A 37 5.52 -27.29 -4.50
C ASP A 37 5.15 -26.33 -5.64
N PHE A 38 3.91 -26.39 -6.13
CA PHE A 38 3.41 -25.49 -7.17
C PHE A 38 3.30 -24.01 -6.73
N LEU A 39 3.32 -23.74 -5.42
CA LEU A 39 3.32 -22.37 -4.87
C LEU A 39 4.73 -21.80 -4.68
N ILE A 40 5.77 -22.65 -4.76
CA ILE A 40 7.16 -22.22 -4.62
C ILE A 40 7.52 -21.31 -5.80
N ASN A 41 7.99 -20.10 -5.50
CA ASN A 41 8.34 -19.11 -6.52
C ASN A 41 9.55 -18.28 -6.06
N GLN A 42 10.13 -17.52 -7.00
CA GLN A 42 11.23 -16.59 -6.78
C GLN A 42 10.76 -15.19 -6.37
N TRP A 43 9.46 -15.01 -6.09
CA TRP A 43 8.91 -13.81 -5.49
C TRP A 43 9.30 -12.51 -6.26
N HIS A 44 9.93 -11.58 -5.56
CA HIS A 44 10.32 -10.25 -6.04
C HIS A 44 11.38 -10.27 -7.14
N THR A 45 12.09 -11.39 -7.38
CA THR A 45 13.10 -11.47 -8.45
C THR A 45 12.50 -11.75 -9.82
N THR A 46 11.20 -12.04 -9.89
CA THR A 46 10.52 -12.26 -11.17
C THR A 46 10.33 -10.93 -11.92
N PRO A 47 10.73 -10.82 -13.21
CA PRO A 47 10.64 -9.55 -13.94
C PRO A 47 9.21 -9.02 -14.14
N THR A 48 8.24 -9.92 -14.23
CA THR A 48 6.84 -9.58 -14.52
C THR A 48 6.01 -9.32 -13.27
N TRP A 49 6.25 -10.07 -12.19
CA TRP A 49 5.43 -10.04 -10.97
C TRP A 49 6.18 -9.50 -9.75
N GLY A 50 7.46 -9.17 -9.87
CA GLY A 50 8.29 -8.81 -8.73
C GLY A 50 7.71 -7.62 -7.94
N MET A 51 7.21 -6.61 -8.64
CA MET A 51 6.58 -5.44 -8.00
C MET A 51 5.27 -5.78 -7.29
N ALA A 52 4.49 -6.73 -7.83
CA ALA A 52 3.26 -7.20 -7.17
C ALA A 52 3.60 -7.94 -5.87
N PHE A 53 4.68 -8.72 -5.85
CA PHE A 53 5.18 -9.36 -4.64
C PHE A 53 5.67 -8.36 -3.60
N ILE A 54 6.28 -7.25 -4.02
CA ILE A 54 6.62 -6.12 -3.14
C ILE A 54 5.36 -5.40 -2.59
N ALA A 55 4.28 -5.36 -3.37
CA ALA A 55 3.03 -4.73 -2.94
C ALA A 55 2.33 -5.52 -1.82
N ILE A 56 2.51 -6.85 -1.72
CA ILE A 56 1.88 -7.68 -0.69
C ILE A 56 2.24 -7.22 0.75
N PRO A 57 3.53 -7.09 1.12
CA PRO A 57 3.94 -6.50 2.40
C PRO A 57 3.36 -5.11 2.66
N ALA A 58 3.33 -4.26 1.61
CA ALA A 58 2.77 -2.92 1.72
C ALA A 58 1.27 -2.96 2.02
N ILE A 59 0.50 -3.78 1.30
CA ILE A 59 -0.94 -3.99 1.52
C ILE A 59 -1.18 -4.52 2.93
N TRP A 60 -0.39 -5.51 3.36
CA TRP A 60 -0.48 -6.07 4.70
C TRP A 60 -0.27 -4.98 5.77
N GLN A 61 0.79 -4.18 5.66
CA GLN A 61 1.06 -3.12 6.63
C GLN A 61 -0.01 -2.02 6.62
N MET A 62 -0.51 -1.65 5.44
CA MET A 62 -1.52 -0.59 5.30
C MET A 62 -2.94 -1.05 5.63
N SER A 63 -3.21 -2.35 5.63
CA SER A 63 -4.54 -2.91 5.92
C SER A 63 -5.10 -2.43 7.26
N GLY A 64 -4.27 -2.35 8.31
CA GLY A 64 -4.69 -1.87 9.63
C GLY A 64 -5.08 -0.39 9.63
N TYR A 65 -4.35 0.45 8.89
CA TYR A 65 -4.70 1.87 8.73
C TYR A 65 -6.02 2.02 7.98
N THR A 66 -6.18 1.32 6.85
CA THR A 66 -7.40 1.35 6.05
C THR A 66 -8.60 0.83 6.83
N MET A 67 -8.43 -0.26 7.58
CA MET A 67 -9.48 -0.81 8.44
C MET A 67 -9.95 0.22 9.48
N ALA A 68 -9.02 0.89 10.18
CA ALA A 68 -9.39 1.89 11.17
C ALA A 68 -10.19 3.06 10.57
N LEU A 69 -9.81 3.53 9.37
CA LEU A 69 -10.58 4.55 8.64
C LEU A 69 -12.00 4.09 8.32
N TYR A 70 -12.14 2.87 7.78
CA TYR A 70 -13.46 2.32 7.44
C TYR A 70 -14.32 2.05 8.68
N LEU A 71 -13.73 1.60 9.79
CA LEU A 71 -14.47 1.40 11.05
C LEU A 71 -15.00 2.73 11.61
N GLY A 72 -14.19 3.79 11.61
CA GLY A 72 -14.64 5.12 11.99
C GLY A 72 -15.79 5.62 11.10
N GLY A 73 -15.63 5.43 9.78
CA GLY A 73 -16.64 5.80 8.80
C GLY A 73 -17.93 4.99 8.84
N LEU A 74 -17.85 3.70 9.17
CA LEU A 74 -19.03 2.86 9.37
C LEU A 74 -19.78 3.27 10.64
N SER A 75 -19.06 3.66 11.69
CA SER A 75 -19.63 4.08 12.97
C SER A 75 -20.39 5.41 12.87
N SER A 76 -20.10 6.24 11.85
CA SER A 76 -20.82 7.49 11.60
C SER A 76 -22.11 7.32 10.78
N ILE A 77 -22.39 6.13 10.24
CA ILE A 77 -23.60 5.87 9.47
C ILE A 77 -24.76 5.56 10.44
N PRO A 78 -25.85 6.35 10.43
CA PRO A 78 -27.00 6.10 11.30
C PRO A 78 -27.62 4.72 11.05
N ILE A 79 -27.95 3.99 12.12
CA ILE A 79 -28.51 2.63 12.03
C ILE A 79 -29.91 2.63 11.40
N GLU A 80 -30.64 3.73 11.57
CA GLU A 80 -32.01 3.95 11.11
C GLU A 80 -32.10 3.86 9.59
N LEU A 81 -31.06 4.27 8.84
CA LEU A 81 -31.00 4.14 7.39
C LEU A 81 -31.04 2.67 6.95
N ARG A 82 -30.41 1.78 7.72
CA ARG A 82 -30.38 0.34 7.43
C ARG A 82 -31.70 -0.31 7.81
N GLU A 83 -32.30 0.12 8.91
CA GLU A 83 -33.61 -0.37 9.36
C GLU A 83 -34.72 0.04 8.39
N ALA A 84 -34.75 1.31 7.96
CA ALA A 84 -35.70 1.78 6.96
C ALA A 84 -35.60 0.99 5.65
N ALA A 85 -34.38 0.75 5.16
CA ALA A 85 -34.16 -0.05 3.96
C ALA A 85 -34.65 -1.50 4.09
N ARG A 86 -34.53 -2.10 5.29
CA ARG A 86 -35.09 -3.45 5.56
C ARG A 86 -36.61 -3.44 5.55
N VAL A 87 -37.24 -2.39 6.09
CA VAL A 87 -38.70 -2.21 6.03
C VAL A 87 -39.18 -2.08 4.59
N ASP A 88 -38.40 -1.41 3.73
CA ASP A 88 -38.65 -1.30 2.28
C ASP A 88 -38.34 -2.59 1.49
N GLY A 89 -37.98 -3.69 2.17
CA GLY A 89 -37.72 -4.99 1.55
C GLY A 89 -36.33 -5.14 0.91
N ALA A 90 -35.38 -4.24 1.20
CA ALA A 90 -34.02 -4.37 0.69
C ALA A 90 -33.26 -5.54 1.37
N SER A 91 -32.61 -6.37 0.55
CA SER A 91 -31.65 -7.38 1.01
C SER A 91 -30.37 -6.74 1.56
N GLU A 92 -29.64 -7.45 2.42
CA GLU A 92 -28.36 -6.96 2.97
C GLU A 92 -27.37 -6.54 1.88
N PHE A 93 -27.28 -7.27 0.77
CA PHE A 93 -26.41 -6.89 -0.35
C PHE A 93 -26.82 -5.54 -0.98
N GLN A 94 -28.12 -5.29 -1.12
CA GLN A 94 -28.63 -4.00 -1.62
C GLN A 94 -28.32 -2.87 -0.65
N ILE A 95 -28.44 -3.10 0.66
CA ILE A 95 -28.08 -2.13 1.70
C ILE A 95 -26.58 -1.81 1.62
N TYR A 96 -25.72 -2.83 1.50
CA TYR A 96 -24.28 -2.61 1.34
C TYR A 96 -23.95 -1.79 0.09
N ARG A 97 -24.51 -2.17 -1.07
CA ARG A 97 -24.17 -1.55 -2.35
C ARG A 97 -24.75 -0.13 -2.52
N HIS A 98 -25.97 0.12 -2.03
CA HIS A 98 -26.69 1.37 -2.31
C HIS A 98 -26.71 2.35 -1.14
N ILE A 99 -26.43 1.90 0.09
CA ILE A 99 -26.42 2.78 1.27
C ILE A 99 -25.01 2.87 1.83
N ILE A 100 -24.44 1.74 2.26
CA ILE A 100 -23.16 1.74 2.99
C ILE A 100 -22.00 2.20 2.08
N LEU A 101 -21.77 1.56 0.93
CA LEU A 101 -20.65 1.91 0.05
C LEU A 101 -20.72 3.36 -0.47
N PRO A 102 -21.89 3.90 -0.89
CA PRO A 102 -22.01 5.30 -1.28
C PRO A 102 -21.70 6.28 -0.16
N LEU A 103 -22.17 6.02 1.07
CA LEU A 103 -21.89 6.86 2.23
C LEU A 103 -20.41 6.78 2.66
N LEU A 104 -19.74 5.65 2.44
CA LEU A 104 -18.31 5.48 2.69
C LEU A 104 -17.40 6.04 1.58
N ARG A 105 -17.94 6.63 0.51
CA ARG A 105 -17.13 7.19 -0.59
C ARG A 105 -16.09 8.23 -0.11
N PRO A 106 -16.40 9.19 0.78
CA PRO A 106 -15.41 10.17 1.25
C PRO A 106 -14.24 9.53 2.00
N ILE A 107 -14.52 8.49 2.79
CA ILE A 107 -13.50 7.70 3.50
C ILE A 107 -12.65 6.91 2.52
N THR A 108 -13.27 6.31 1.50
CA THR A 108 -12.57 5.57 0.44
C THR A 108 -11.62 6.48 -0.35
N LEU A 109 -12.08 7.68 -0.72
CA LEU A 109 -11.26 8.68 -1.40
C LEU A 109 -10.09 9.13 -0.52
N SER A 110 -10.34 9.39 0.76
CA SER A 110 -9.30 9.76 1.73
C SER A 110 -8.24 8.65 1.86
N ALA A 111 -8.67 7.40 2.01
CA ALA A 111 -7.76 6.26 2.06
C ALA A 111 -6.93 6.15 0.77
N LEU A 112 -7.57 6.21 -0.40
CA LEU A 112 -6.88 6.12 -1.69
C LEU A 112 -5.81 7.19 -1.87
N ILE A 113 -6.11 8.44 -1.51
CA ILE A 113 -5.17 9.55 -1.67
C ILE A 113 -3.98 9.40 -0.71
N VAL A 114 -4.22 9.07 0.55
CA VAL A 114 -3.14 8.86 1.53
C VAL A 114 -2.27 7.66 1.14
N LEU A 115 -2.88 6.54 0.73
CA LEU A 115 -2.15 5.35 0.26
C LEU A 115 -1.35 5.65 -1.01
N GLY A 116 -1.94 6.35 -1.98
CA GLY A 116 -1.27 6.76 -3.21
C GLY A 116 -0.06 7.66 -2.94
N HIS A 117 -0.20 8.63 -2.03
CA HIS A 117 0.90 9.47 -1.57
C HIS A 117 2.06 8.66 -1.00
N ILE A 118 1.78 7.69 -0.11
CA ILE A 118 2.81 6.83 0.48
C ILE A 118 3.48 5.98 -0.60
N SER A 119 2.70 5.44 -1.53
CA SER A 119 3.19 4.58 -2.61
C SER A 119 4.13 5.32 -3.57
N LEU A 120 3.90 6.60 -3.87
CA LEU A 120 4.72 7.35 -4.82
C LEU A 120 6.18 7.55 -4.37
N LYS A 121 6.40 7.61 -3.05
CA LYS A 121 7.73 7.84 -2.46
C LYS A 121 8.25 6.63 -1.69
N VAL A 122 7.67 5.45 -1.90
CA VAL A 122 8.10 4.24 -1.20
C VAL A 122 9.56 3.94 -1.56
N PHE A 123 10.39 3.74 -0.53
CA PHE A 123 11.83 3.47 -0.68
C PHE A 123 12.24 2.38 0.30
N ASP A 124 12.01 2.65 1.59
CA ASP A 124 12.41 1.80 2.72
C ASP A 124 12.03 0.33 2.53
N LEU A 125 10.77 0.07 2.19
CA LEU A 125 10.23 -1.28 2.06
C LEU A 125 10.89 -2.05 0.91
N ILE A 126 11.06 -1.40 -0.25
CA ILE A 126 11.64 -2.05 -1.43
C ILE A 126 13.12 -2.36 -1.18
N ILE A 127 13.87 -1.40 -0.66
CA ILE A 127 15.29 -1.57 -0.34
C ILE A 127 15.49 -2.66 0.72
N ALA A 128 14.64 -2.71 1.75
CA ALA A 128 14.73 -3.71 2.80
C ALA A 128 14.45 -5.14 2.29
N ILE A 129 13.53 -5.31 1.32
CA ILE A 129 13.17 -6.63 0.76
C ILE A 129 14.13 -7.07 -0.33
N ALA A 130 14.25 -6.26 -1.38
CA ALA A 130 14.89 -6.66 -2.63
C ALA A 130 16.25 -6.00 -2.84
N GLY A 131 16.59 -4.99 -2.04
CA GLY A 131 17.70 -4.10 -2.33
C GLY A 131 17.45 -3.30 -3.61
N ARG A 132 18.52 -2.96 -4.32
CA ARG A 132 18.45 -2.22 -5.58
C ARG A 132 18.39 -3.22 -6.74
N GLN A 133 17.25 -3.29 -7.42
CA GLN A 133 17.04 -4.12 -8.61
C GLN A 133 16.37 -3.29 -9.68
N VAL A 134 16.87 -3.33 -10.93
CA VAL A 134 16.34 -2.52 -12.04
C VAL A 134 14.86 -2.80 -12.30
N ALA A 135 14.43 -4.06 -12.16
CA ALA A 135 13.03 -4.46 -12.34
C ALA A 135 12.07 -3.90 -11.28
N LEU A 136 12.61 -3.42 -10.14
CA LEU A 136 11.85 -2.88 -9.01
C LEU A 136 12.19 -1.40 -8.78
N ASP A 137 12.82 -0.74 -9.76
CA ASP A 137 13.25 0.63 -9.61
C ASP A 137 12.06 1.57 -9.56
N VAL A 138 12.12 2.51 -8.62
CA VAL A 138 11.10 3.55 -8.41
C VAL A 138 11.80 4.89 -8.29
N PRO A 139 11.11 6.02 -8.54
CA PRO A 139 11.76 7.32 -8.56
C PRO A 139 12.56 7.64 -7.28
N ALA A 140 12.12 7.17 -6.11
CA ALA A 140 12.84 7.34 -4.85
C ALA A 140 14.17 6.56 -4.79
N ILE A 141 14.20 5.33 -5.32
CA ILE A 141 15.43 4.53 -5.42
C ILE A 141 16.37 5.14 -6.47
N TYR A 142 15.83 5.56 -7.61
CA TYR A 142 16.61 6.24 -8.65
C TYR A 142 17.23 7.57 -8.17
N MET A 143 16.49 8.33 -7.36
CA MET A 143 16.99 9.53 -6.70
C MET A 143 18.15 9.21 -5.76
N TRP A 144 18.00 8.17 -4.93
CA TRP A 144 19.04 7.72 -4.01
C TRP A 144 20.30 7.27 -4.76
N SER A 145 20.16 6.40 -5.76
CA SER A 145 21.29 5.86 -6.51
C SER A 145 22.04 6.96 -7.26
N THR A 146 21.32 7.91 -7.87
CA THR A 146 21.93 9.06 -8.57
C THR A 146 22.71 9.95 -7.59
N SER A 147 22.14 10.21 -6.41
CA SER A 147 22.74 11.09 -5.40
C SER A 147 23.96 10.47 -4.74
N PHE A 148 23.83 9.25 -4.23
CA PHE A 148 24.77 8.66 -3.28
C PHE A 148 25.68 7.60 -3.89
N ASP A 149 25.20 6.82 -4.85
CA ASP A 149 26.05 5.85 -5.55
C ASP A 149 26.80 6.53 -6.71
N GLY A 150 26.11 7.41 -7.45
CA GLY A 150 26.67 8.15 -8.58
C GLY A 150 27.37 9.47 -8.23
N LEU A 151 27.22 9.96 -6.99
CA LEU A 151 27.74 11.26 -6.51
C LEU A 151 27.24 12.48 -7.33
N PHE A 152 26.15 12.32 -8.08
CA PHE A 152 25.53 13.39 -8.88
C PHE A 152 24.47 14.13 -8.07
N PHE A 153 24.89 14.81 -7.00
CA PHE A 153 23.96 15.48 -6.06
C PHE A 153 23.02 16.49 -6.73
N SER A 154 23.47 17.21 -7.76
CA SER A 154 22.63 18.17 -8.49
C SER A 154 21.50 17.47 -9.27
N ARG A 155 21.77 16.32 -9.87
CA ARG A 155 20.76 15.50 -10.56
C ARG A 155 19.81 14.85 -9.54
N GLY A 156 20.35 14.34 -8.45
CA GLY A 156 19.58 13.80 -7.33
C GLY A 156 18.59 14.81 -6.72
N ALA A 157 19.05 16.05 -6.54
CA ALA A 157 18.21 17.15 -6.08
C ALA A 157 17.08 17.46 -7.08
N ALA A 158 17.38 17.48 -8.38
CA ALA A 158 16.35 17.68 -9.40
C ALA A 158 15.28 16.57 -9.38
N ILE A 159 15.69 15.30 -9.26
CA ILE A 159 14.75 14.17 -9.13
C ILE A 159 13.89 14.31 -7.86
N SER A 160 14.49 14.75 -6.75
CA SER A 160 13.78 15.00 -5.50
C SER A 160 12.70 16.09 -5.64
N ILE A 161 12.97 17.14 -6.43
CA ILE A 161 11.98 18.18 -6.73
C ILE A 161 10.81 17.61 -7.54
N PHE A 162 11.08 16.77 -8.56
CA PHE A 162 10.00 16.11 -9.31
C PHE A 162 9.15 15.18 -8.43
N LEU A 163 9.78 14.44 -7.51
CA LEU A 163 9.09 13.64 -6.50
C LEU A 163 8.23 14.49 -5.55
N LEU A 164 8.75 15.64 -5.11
CA LEU A 164 7.99 16.57 -4.27
C LEU A 164 6.76 17.10 -5.02
N LEU A 165 6.93 17.49 -6.28
CA LEU A 165 5.84 17.98 -7.11
C LEU A 165 4.78 16.91 -7.38
N SER A 166 5.19 15.65 -7.66
CA SER A 166 4.23 14.56 -7.89
C SER A 166 3.37 14.28 -6.66
N VAL A 167 3.97 14.30 -5.47
CA VAL A 167 3.26 14.18 -4.20
C VAL A 167 2.35 15.39 -3.94
N ALA A 168 2.85 16.61 -4.21
CA ALA A 168 2.10 17.84 -3.99
C ALA A 168 0.83 17.91 -4.85
N VAL A 169 0.91 17.46 -6.11
CA VAL A 169 -0.23 17.38 -7.03
C VAL A 169 -1.36 16.48 -6.48
N LEU A 170 -1.04 15.43 -5.72
CA LEU A 170 -2.06 14.59 -5.07
C LEU A 170 -2.56 15.17 -3.75
N ILE A 171 -1.66 15.63 -2.89
CA ILE A 171 -2.00 16.02 -1.52
C ILE A 171 -2.64 17.40 -1.43
N ILE A 172 -2.17 18.39 -2.21
CA ILE A 172 -2.68 19.77 -2.11
C ILE A 172 -4.17 19.85 -2.45
N PRO A 173 -4.67 19.29 -3.57
CA PRO A 173 -6.10 19.33 -3.87
C PRO A 173 -6.95 18.61 -2.82
N TYR A 174 -6.43 17.50 -2.28
CA TYR A 174 -7.10 16.74 -1.23
C TYR A 174 -7.26 17.54 0.07
N LEU A 175 -6.17 18.15 0.55
CA LEU A 175 -6.20 18.98 1.75
C LEU A 175 -7.14 20.17 1.55
N TYR A 176 -7.09 20.80 0.37
CA TYR A 176 -7.99 21.91 0.07
C TYR A 176 -9.46 21.50 0.07
N TYR A 177 -9.80 20.34 -0.51
CA TYR A 177 -11.16 19.80 -0.48
C TYR A 177 -11.60 19.48 0.95
N ASN A 178 -10.77 18.79 1.74
CA ASN A 178 -11.10 18.42 3.13
C ASN A 178 -11.33 19.66 4.02
N LEU A 179 -10.41 20.63 3.96
CA LEU A 179 -10.51 21.86 4.77
C LEU A 179 -11.77 22.67 4.45
N ARG A 180 -12.21 22.67 3.18
CA ARG A 180 -13.47 23.33 2.80
C ARG A 180 -14.70 22.62 3.36
N GLN A 181 -14.70 21.28 3.39
CA GLN A 181 -15.79 20.53 3.98
C GLN A 181 -15.91 20.76 5.49
N GLU A 182 -14.79 20.87 6.20
CA GLU A 182 -14.80 21.18 7.64
C GLU A 182 -15.36 22.58 7.94
N THR A 183 -15.21 23.55 7.04
CA THR A 183 -15.78 24.90 7.21
C THR A 183 -17.28 25.00 6.90
N GLU A 184 -17.86 24.00 6.25
CA GLU A 184 -19.28 23.97 5.86
C GLU A 184 -20.16 23.17 6.85
N VAL A 185 -19.57 22.56 7.88
CA VAL A 185 -20.25 21.82 8.98
C VAL A 185 -20.31 22.69 10.24
#